data_AF-A0A509MIB6-F1
#
_entry.id   AF-A0A509MIB6-F1
#
_cell.length_a   1.000
_cell.length_b   1.000
_cell.length_c   1.000
_cell.angle_alpha   90.00
_cell.angle_beta   90.00
_cell.angle_gamma   90.00
#
_symmetry.space_group_name_H-M   'P 1'
#
loop_
_entity.id
_entity.type
_entity.pdbx_description
1 polymer ?
#
loop_
_entity_poly.entity_id
_entity_poly.type
_entity_poly.pdbx_seq_one_letter_code
_entity_poly.pdbx_strand_id
1 'polypeptide(L)'
;MAEAKKISAAEKARRETQSAKDTGTITDTTVQIGDIELTVPAAVFEDDWEFQEAILMANDPDATDEDRARASMTLFRRLVGNRHREVLDQLRDESGRVPVSKVTETVKKIMDAVNPN
;
A
#
# COMPACT_ATOMS: atom_id res chain seq x y z
N MET A 1 20.52 -31.96 -3.81
CA MET A 1 19.11 -32.10 -3.42
C MET A 1 18.96 -31.47 -2.04
N ALA A 2 18.18 -30.39 -1.88
CA ALA A 2 18.08 -29.68 -0.60
C ALA A 2 16.83 -30.13 0.15
N GLU A 3 17.00 -30.58 1.40
CA GLU A 3 15.94 -31.03 2.30
C GLU A 3 14.97 -29.89 2.66
N ALA A 4 13.68 -30.11 2.42
CA ALA A 4 12.62 -29.22 2.86
C ALA A 4 12.49 -29.29 4.39
N LYS A 5 12.85 -28.20 5.08
CA LYS A 5 12.67 -28.02 6.52
C LYS A 5 11.19 -28.25 6.87
N LYS A 6 10.89 -29.29 7.66
CA LYS A 6 9.54 -29.58 8.15
C LYS A 6 9.03 -28.40 9.00
N ILE A 7 7.97 -27.77 8.53
CA ILE A 7 7.27 -26.67 9.19
C ILE A 7 6.61 -27.22 10.47
N SER A 8 6.76 -26.54 11.61
CA SER A 8 6.20 -27.00 12.88
C SER A 8 4.67 -26.90 12.89
N ALA A 9 3.98 -27.70 13.71
CA ALA A 9 2.53 -27.67 13.81
C ALA A 9 1.98 -26.29 14.25
N ALA A 10 2.75 -25.52 15.02
CA ALA A 10 2.41 -24.15 15.42
C ALA A 10 2.53 -23.15 14.26
N GLU A 11 3.53 -23.34 13.39
CA GLU A 11 3.71 -22.53 12.18
C GLU A 11 2.67 -22.90 11.10
N LYS A 12 2.27 -24.18 11.03
CA LYS A 12 1.16 -24.63 10.20
C LYS A 12 -0.18 -24.05 10.69
N ALA A 13 -0.45 -24.10 11.99
CA ALA A 13 -1.66 -23.53 12.58
C ALA A 13 -1.74 -21.99 12.44
N ARG A 14 -0.59 -21.29 12.54
CA ARG A 14 -0.52 -19.84 12.24
C ARG A 14 -0.87 -19.54 10.79
N ARG A 15 -0.29 -20.28 9.84
CA ARG A 15 -0.59 -20.14 8.41
C ARG A 15 -2.03 -20.54 8.07
N GLU A 16 -2.59 -21.55 8.72
CA GLU A 16 -3.99 -21.97 8.54
C GLU A 16 -4.95 -20.94 9.15
N THR A 17 -4.58 -20.28 10.25
CA THR A 17 -5.39 -19.18 10.84
C THR A 17 -5.29 -17.89 10.01
N GLN A 18 -4.12 -17.63 9.41
CA GLN A 18 -3.89 -16.51 8.49
C GLN A 18 -4.63 -16.72 7.16
N SER A 19 -4.53 -17.92 6.59
CA SER A 19 -5.25 -18.34 5.37
C SER A 19 -6.77 -18.47 5.56
N ALA A 20 -7.28 -18.56 6.79
CA ALA A 20 -8.72 -18.58 7.07
C ALA A 20 -9.36 -17.19 7.19
N LYS A 21 -8.55 -16.14 7.40
CA LYS A 21 -8.99 -14.73 7.35
C LYS A 21 -8.69 -14.06 6.02
N ASP A 22 -7.77 -14.64 5.25
CA ASP A 22 -7.46 -14.25 3.89
C ASP A 22 -8.48 -14.91 2.95
N THR A 23 -9.65 -14.27 2.78
CA THR A 23 -10.65 -14.73 1.80
C THR A 23 -10.17 -14.57 0.34
N GLY A 24 -8.93 -14.11 0.12
CA GLY A 24 -8.40 -13.82 -1.22
C GLY A 24 -9.19 -12.72 -1.95
N THR A 25 -10.05 -11.99 -1.22
CA THR A 25 -10.87 -10.90 -1.73
C THR A 25 -10.41 -9.64 -1.01
N ILE A 26 -9.81 -8.71 -1.76
CA ILE A 26 -9.45 -7.41 -1.22
C ILE A 26 -10.77 -6.67 -1.00
N THR A 27 -10.97 -6.09 0.18
CA THR A 27 -12.16 -5.29 0.48
C THR A 27 -11.80 -3.82 0.58
N ASP A 28 -12.79 -2.96 0.36
CA ASP A 28 -12.67 -1.53 0.62
C ASP A 28 -12.07 -1.30 2.01
N THR A 29 -11.00 -0.52 2.07
CA THR A 29 -10.23 -0.32 3.29
C THR A 29 -10.28 1.14 3.69
N THR A 30 -10.72 1.39 4.91
CA THR A 30 -10.79 2.74 5.47
C THR A 30 -9.58 3.04 6.33
N VAL A 31 -8.92 4.16 6.07
CA VAL A 31 -7.68 4.59 6.72
C VAL A 31 -7.81 6.05 7.16
N GLN A 32 -7.45 6.33 8.41
CA GLN A 32 -7.42 7.70 8.93
C GLN A 32 -6.12 8.40 8.51
N ILE A 33 -6.20 9.59 7.91
CA ILE A 33 -5.06 10.45 7.55
C ILE A 33 -5.32 11.86 8.10
N GLY A 34 -4.69 12.21 9.22
CA GLY A 34 -5.05 13.45 9.94
C GLY A 34 -6.52 13.44 10.33
N ASP A 35 -7.26 14.45 9.91
CA ASP A 35 -8.71 14.55 10.13
C ASP A 35 -9.55 13.87 9.04
N ILE A 36 -8.91 13.29 8.02
CA ILE A 36 -9.58 12.64 6.90
C ILE A 36 -9.75 11.14 7.14
N GLU A 37 -10.99 10.67 7.14
CA GLU A 37 -11.32 9.26 6.98
C GLU A 37 -11.36 8.93 5.48
N LEU A 38 -10.33 8.25 4.95
CA LEU A 38 -10.21 7.89 3.54
C LEU A 38 -10.60 6.44 3.32
N THR A 39 -11.60 6.19 2.48
CA THR A 39 -11.91 4.84 1.97
C THR A 39 -11.18 4.61 0.65
N VAL A 40 -10.33 3.59 0.61
CA VAL A 40 -9.64 3.12 -0.58
C VAL A 40 -10.43 1.93 -1.15
N PRO A 41 -10.97 2.04 -2.37
CA PRO A 41 -11.73 0.96 -2.99
C PRO A 41 -10.86 -0.27 -3.27
N ALA A 42 -11.40 -1.47 -3.07
CA ALA A 42 -10.75 -2.74 -3.44
C ALA A 42 -10.30 -2.77 -4.91
N ALA A 43 -11.11 -2.17 -5.80
CA ALA A 43 -10.85 -2.09 -7.24
C ALA A 43 -9.51 -1.42 -7.59
N VAL A 44 -8.96 -0.56 -6.72
CA VAL A 44 -7.62 0.03 -6.92
C VAL A 44 -6.54 -1.05 -6.90
N PHE A 45 -6.72 -2.10 -6.10
CA PHE A 45 -5.77 -3.20 -5.99
C PHE A 45 -6.06 -4.32 -6.99
N GLU A 46 -7.33 -4.57 -7.31
CA GLU A 46 -7.74 -5.68 -8.18
C GLU A 46 -7.68 -5.33 -9.67
N ASP A 47 -8.18 -4.15 -10.06
CA ASP A 47 -8.51 -3.83 -11.46
C ASP A 47 -7.80 -2.57 -11.99
N ASP A 48 -7.04 -1.83 -11.18
CA ASP A 48 -6.31 -0.64 -11.65
C ASP A 48 -4.94 -1.03 -12.24
N TRP A 49 -4.89 -1.09 -13.56
CA TRP A 49 -3.67 -1.40 -14.32
C TRP A 49 -2.51 -0.45 -13.99
N GLU A 50 -2.78 0.85 -13.86
CA GLU A 50 -1.75 1.86 -13.60
C GLU A 50 -1.21 1.75 -12.17
N PHE A 51 -2.03 1.31 -11.22
CA PHE A 51 -1.56 0.95 -9.88
C PHE A 51 -0.62 -0.26 -9.93
N GLN A 52 -0.99 -1.32 -10.65
CA GLN A 52 -0.14 -2.52 -10.78
C GLN A 52 1.20 -2.23 -11.46
N GLU A 53 1.20 -1.44 -12.53
CA GLU A 53 2.43 -1.02 -13.21
C GLU A 53 3.34 -0.22 -12.26
N ALA A 54 2.77 0.68 -11.45
CA ALA A 54 3.53 1.43 -10.48
C ALA A 54 4.10 0.56 -9.34
N ILE A 55 3.38 -0.48 -8.90
CA ILE A 55 3.93 -1.46 -7.95
C ILE A 55 5.12 -2.22 -8.56
N LEU A 56 5.02 -2.65 -9.83
CA LEU A 56 6.10 -3.34 -10.51
C LEU A 56 7.33 -2.42 -10.64
N MET A 57 7.14 -1.18 -11.10
CA MET A 57 8.22 -0.20 -11.24
C MET A 57 8.89 0.13 -9.89
N ALA A 58 8.10 0.25 -8.81
CA ALA A 58 8.64 0.52 -7.48
C ALA A 58 9.55 -0.60 -6.96
N ASN A 59 9.28 -1.85 -7.35
CA ASN A 59 9.99 -3.06 -6.91
C ASN A 59 11.02 -3.59 -7.91
N ASP A 60 11.08 -3.04 -9.12
CA ASP A 60 12.04 -3.43 -10.14
C ASP A 60 13.47 -3.14 -9.64
N PRO A 61 14.38 -4.13 -9.57
CA PRO A 61 15.76 -3.90 -9.11
C PRO A 61 16.57 -2.99 -10.05
N ASP A 62 16.22 -2.91 -11.32
CA ASP A 62 16.93 -2.14 -12.34
C ASP A 62 16.37 -0.71 -12.51
N ALA A 63 15.25 -0.39 -11.86
CA ALA A 63 14.65 0.94 -11.89
C ALA A 63 15.54 2.00 -11.22
N THR A 64 15.61 3.17 -11.86
CA THR A 64 16.33 4.33 -11.33
C THR A 64 15.59 4.96 -10.14
N ASP A 65 16.27 5.80 -9.38
CA ASP A 65 15.64 6.56 -8.29
C ASP A 65 14.50 7.47 -8.80
N GLU A 66 14.64 8.03 -10.00
CA GLU A 66 13.58 8.85 -10.61
C GLU A 66 12.35 8.00 -10.95
N ASP A 67 12.56 6.80 -11.48
CA ASP A 67 11.46 5.87 -11.83
C ASP A 67 10.70 5.45 -10.57
N ARG A 68 11.42 5.10 -9.50
CA ARG A 68 10.80 4.75 -8.20
C ARG A 68 10.05 5.93 -7.59
N ALA A 69 10.58 7.15 -7.71
CA ALA A 69 9.90 8.35 -7.24
C ALA A 69 8.60 8.59 -8.03
N ARG A 70 8.65 8.47 -9.36
CA ARG A 70 7.48 8.59 -10.24
C ARG A 70 6.43 7.52 -9.93
N ALA A 71 6.85 6.28 -9.75
CA ALA A 71 5.98 5.18 -9.34
C ALA A 71 5.30 5.47 -8.00
N SER A 72 6.06 5.94 -7.00
CA SER A 72 5.52 6.32 -5.68
C SER A 72 4.46 7.43 -5.78
N MET A 73 4.67 8.43 -6.65
CA MET A 73 3.68 9.48 -6.90
C MET A 73 2.42 8.93 -7.56
N THR A 74 2.55 7.99 -8.51
CA THR A 74 1.42 7.31 -9.15
C THR A 74 0.64 6.49 -8.12
N LEU A 75 1.31 5.68 -7.31
CA LEU A 75 0.69 4.89 -6.24
C LEU A 75 -0.10 5.77 -5.29
N PHE A 76 0.52 6.83 -4.78
CA PHE A 76 -0.16 7.77 -3.88
C PHE A 76 -1.43 8.33 -4.52
N ARG A 77 -1.33 8.82 -5.76
CA ARG A 77 -2.47 9.41 -6.48
C ARG A 77 -3.63 8.42 -6.67
N ARG A 78 -3.32 7.16 -6.97
CA ARG A 78 -4.31 6.10 -7.18
C ARG A 78 -5.03 5.74 -5.87
N LEU A 79 -4.28 5.59 -4.79
CA LEU A 79 -4.82 5.25 -3.46
C LEU A 79 -5.76 6.34 -2.91
N VAL A 80 -5.40 7.61 -3.05
CA VAL A 80 -6.21 8.72 -2.51
C VAL A 80 -7.31 9.19 -3.46
N GLY A 81 -7.22 8.84 -4.74
CA GLY A 81 -8.19 9.14 -5.79
C GLY A 81 -8.63 10.61 -5.82
N ASN A 82 -9.94 10.83 -5.83
CA ASN A 82 -10.55 12.16 -5.91
C ASN A 82 -10.21 13.06 -4.70
N ARG A 83 -9.81 12.47 -3.57
CA ARG A 83 -9.46 13.20 -2.35
C ARG A 83 -7.99 13.61 -2.30
N HIS A 84 -7.25 13.43 -3.40
CA HIS A 84 -5.83 13.76 -3.52
C HIS A 84 -5.47 15.14 -2.98
N ARG A 85 -6.24 16.18 -3.32
CA ARG A 85 -5.96 17.54 -2.88
C ARG A 85 -6.18 17.71 -1.38
N GLU A 86 -7.28 17.18 -0.84
CA GLU A 86 -7.58 17.22 0.59
C GLU A 86 -6.50 16.51 1.41
N VAL A 87 -6.04 15.33 0.95
CA VAL A 87 -4.98 14.59 1.60
C VAL A 87 -3.66 15.37 1.55
N LEU A 88 -3.29 15.94 0.40
CA LEU A 88 -2.09 16.77 0.31
C LEU A 88 -2.14 17.98 1.25
N ASP A 89 -3.30 18.62 1.38
CA ASP A 89 -3.46 19.77 2.27
C ASP A 89 -3.29 19.38 3.75
N GLN A 90 -3.74 18.19 4.18
CA GLN A 90 -3.46 17.63 5.51
C GLN A 90 -1.98 17.31 5.74
N LEU A 91 -1.25 16.94 4.69
CA LEU A 91 0.17 16.59 4.79
C LEU A 91 1.10 17.80 4.76
N ARG A 92 0.59 19.02 4.46
CA ARG A 92 1.41 20.22 4.42
C ARG A 92 2.09 20.49 5.76
N ASP A 93 3.31 20.99 5.70
CA ASP A 93 4.02 21.53 6.85
C ASP A 93 3.75 23.03 7.05
N GLU A 94 4.35 23.63 8.07
CA GLU A 94 4.22 25.05 8.40
C GLU A 94 4.71 25.98 7.27
N SER A 95 5.58 25.48 6.37
CA SER A 95 6.06 26.20 5.20
C SER A 95 5.12 26.09 3.99
N GLY A 96 4.02 25.35 4.12
CA GLY A 96 3.05 25.07 3.07
C GLY A 96 3.51 24.02 2.07
N ARG A 97 4.64 23.36 2.28
CA ARG A 97 5.16 22.28 1.43
C ARG A 97 4.64 20.94 1.90
N VAL A 98 4.57 19.96 1.00
CA VAL A 98 4.28 18.56 1.37
C VAL A 98 5.60 17.80 1.40
N PRO A 99 6.09 17.39 2.59
CA PRO A 99 7.29 16.56 2.70
C PRO A 99 7.08 15.21 2.01
N VAL A 100 8.04 14.79 1.19
CA VAL A 100 8.00 13.49 0.51
C VAL A 100 7.89 12.34 1.52
N SER A 101 8.57 12.45 2.67
CA SER A 101 8.49 11.46 3.75
C SER A 101 7.06 11.21 4.24
N LYS A 102 6.26 12.27 4.43
CA LYS A 102 4.86 12.15 4.85
C LYS A 102 3.99 11.46 3.80
N VAL A 103 4.27 11.69 2.51
CA VAL A 103 3.59 10.99 1.41
C VAL A 103 3.92 9.50 1.45
N THR A 104 5.20 9.15 1.56
CA THR A 104 5.65 7.75 1.65
C THR A 104 5.07 7.04 2.87
N GLU A 105 5.06 7.69 4.04
CA GLU A 105 4.44 7.15 5.26
C GLU A 105 2.93 6.93 5.09
N THR A 106 2.24 7.83 4.39
CA THR A 106 0.80 7.69 4.10
C THR A 106 0.54 6.50 3.19
N VAL A 107 1.31 6.35 2.10
CA VAL A 107 1.22 5.18 1.22
C VAL A 107 1.45 3.90 2.01
N LYS A 108 2.51 3.85 2.81
CA LYS A 108 2.81 2.68 3.66
C LYS A 108 1.65 2.36 4.60
N LYS A 109 1.11 3.35 5.30
CA LYS A 109 -0.03 3.18 6.22
C LYS A 109 -1.25 2.58 5.52
N ILE A 110 -1.53 3.01 4.29
CA ILE A 110 -2.64 2.46 3.49
C ILE A 110 -2.35 1.01 3.10
N MET A 111 -1.14 0.71 2.61
CA MET A 111 -0.75 -0.64 2.23
C MET A 111 -0.77 -1.61 3.42
N ASP A 112 -0.30 -1.18 4.59
CA ASP A 112 -0.32 -1.97 5.84
C ASP A 112 -1.77 -2.25 6.31
N ALA A 113 -2.71 -1.32 6.08
CA ALA A 113 -4.11 -1.50 6.43
C ALA A 113 -4.83 -2.52 5.52
N VAL A 114 -4.42 -2.59 4.25
CA VAL A 114 -4.98 -3.50 3.24
C VAL A 114 -4.41 -4.90 3.40
N ASN A 115 -3.15 -5.03 3.82
CA ASN A 115 -2.50 -6.31 4.09
C ASN A 115 -1.93 -6.36 5.53
N PRO A 116 -2.80 -6.53 6.55
CA PRO A 116 -2.37 -6.62 7.94
C PRO A 116 -1.70 -7.97 8.18
N ASN A 117 -0.36 -8.03 8.04
CA ASN A 117 0.46 -9.15 8.48
C ASN A 117 0.48 -9.32 10.01
#